data_AF-A0A7J7CBC1-F1
#
_entry.id   AF-A0A7J7CBC1-F1
#
_cell.length_a   1.000
_cell.length_b   1.000
_cell.length_c   1.000
_cell.angle_alpha   90.00
_cell.angle_beta   90.00
_cell.angle_gamma   90.00
#
_symmetry.space_group_name_H-M   'P 1'
#
loop_
_entity.id
_entity.type
_entity.pdbx_description
1 polymer ?
#
loop_
_entity_poly.entity_id
_entity_poly.type
_entity_poly.pdbx_seq_one_letter_code
_entity_poly.pdbx_strand_id
1 'polypeptide(L)'
;MGIDLVAGGKSKKTKRTAPKSDDIYLKLLVKLYRFLVRRTGSKFNAVILKRLFMSKVNKPPLSLSRLVRFMEGKGDKIAVVVGTITDDVRVYEVPTLKVTALRFTETARARIEKAGGECLTFDQLALRAPLGQNTVLFRGPKNAREAVKHFGHAPGVPHSHTKPYVRSKGRKFERARGRRKSRGFKV
;
A
#
# COMPACT_ATOMS: atom_id res chain seq x y z
N MET A 1 -21.60 22.47 39.49
CA MET A 1 -21.22 21.04 39.36
C MET A 1 -20.17 20.92 38.26
N GLY A 2 -18.98 20.38 38.56
CA GLY A 2 -17.97 20.11 37.54
C GLY A 2 -18.35 18.86 36.74
N ILE A 3 -18.20 18.90 35.41
CA ILE A 3 -18.41 17.73 34.55
C ILE A 3 -17.12 16.91 34.59
N ASP A 4 -17.21 15.65 35.02
CA ASP A 4 -16.09 14.72 34.92
C ASP A 4 -15.95 14.26 33.46
N LEU A 5 -14.88 14.73 32.82
CA LEU A 5 -14.63 14.48 31.40
C LEU A 5 -13.44 13.55 31.24
N VAL A 6 -13.69 12.37 30.66
CA VAL A 6 -12.63 11.43 30.25
C VAL A 6 -11.63 12.14 29.33
N ALA A 7 -10.34 12.11 29.72
CA ALA A 7 -9.26 12.83 29.05
C ALA A 7 -9.50 14.35 28.86
N GLY A 8 -10.24 14.98 29.78
CA GLY A 8 -10.53 16.41 29.77
C GLY A 8 -11.39 16.86 28.59
N GLY A 9 -12.19 15.95 28.01
CA GLY A 9 -13.12 16.24 26.91
C GLY A 9 -12.45 16.42 25.53
N LYS A 10 -11.13 16.20 25.42
CA LYS A 10 -10.37 16.41 24.19
C LYS A 10 -10.18 15.11 23.40
N SER A 11 -10.67 15.09 22.16
CA SER A 11 -10.39 13.99 21.23
C SER A 11 -9.15 14.29 20.37
N LYS A 12 -8.07 13.51 20.56
CA LYS A 12 -6.84 13.62 19.76
C LYS A 12 -6.97 12.88 18.43
N LYS A 13 -6.66 13.57 17.32
CA LYS A 13 -6.56 12.96 15.99
C LYS A 13 -5.13 12.47 15.76
N THR A 14 -4.91 11.15 15.79
CA THR A 14 -3.59 10.52 15.59
C THR A 14 -3.24 10.25 14.12
N LYS A 15 -4.13 10.58 13.18
CA LYS A 15 -3.96 10.38 11.74
C LYS A 15 -3.40 11.62 11.05
N ARG A 16 -2.68 11.43 9.95
CA ARG A 16 -2.21 12.52 9.09
C ARG A 16 -3.38 13.26 8.43
N THR A 17 -3.35 14.58 8.50
CA THR A 17 -4.36 15.51 7.92
C THR A 17 -3.86 16.23 6.67
N ALA A 18 -2.55 16.16 6.40
CA ALA A 18 -1.87 16.74 5.25
C ALA A 18 -0.67 15.86 4.85
N PRO A 19 -0.19 15.94 3.60
CA PRO A 19 1.06 15.28 3.21
C PRO A 19 2.24 15.95 3.93
N LYS A 20 3.22 15.14 4.38
CA LYS A 20 4.50 15.65 4.90
C LYS A 20 5.51 15.98 3.78
N SER A 21 5.24 15.54 2.55
CA SER A 21 6.14 15.73 1.41
C SER A 21 6.12 17.17 0.93
N ASP A 22 7.28 17.68 0.48
CA ASP A 22 7.37 18.99 -0.16
C ASP A 22 7.20 19.00 -1.67
N ASP A 23 7.09 17.81 -2.28
CA ASP A 23 6.74 17.60 -3.69
C ASP A 23 5.49 18.40 -4.10
N ILE A 24 5.70 19.33 -5.04
CA ILE A 24 4.70 20.27 -5.54
C ILE A 24 3.56 19.52 -6.25
N TYR A 25 3.87 18.51 -7.07
CA TYR A 25 2.87 17.74 -7.81
C TYR A 25 1.94 16.98 -6.87
N LEU A 26 2.51 16.37 -5.81
CA LEU A 26 1.71 15.73 -4.78
C LEU A 26 0.83 16.74 -4.02
N LYS A 27 1.35 17.93 -3.71
CA LYS A 27 0.57 19.00 -3.05
C LYS A 27 -0.59 19.47 -3.92
N LEU A 28 -0.40 19.62 -5.23
CA LEU A 28 -1.46 19.98 -6.19
C LEU A 28 -2.52 18.89 -6.30
N LEU A 29 -2.10 17.63 -6.45
CA LEU A 29 -3.00 16.48 -6.50
C LEU A 29 -3.83 16.36 -5.22
N VAL A 30 -3.22 16.60 -4.05
CA VAL A 30 -3.94 16.69 -2.78
C VAL A 30 -4.99 17.80 -2.78
N LYS A 31 -4.67 19.00 -3.30
CA LYS A 31 -5.65 20.11 -3.40
C LYS A 31 -6.84 19.70 -4.28
N LEU A 32 -6.58 19.09 -5.44
CA LEU A 32 -7.59 18.56 -6.35
C LEU A 32 -8.53 17.56 -5.63
N TYR A 33 -7.97 16.52 -5.01
CA TYR A 33 -8.79 15.51 -4.32
C TYR A 33 -9.48 16.06 -3.07
N ARG A 34 -8.92 17.08 -2.40
CA ARG A 34 -9.60 17.77 -1.29
C ARG A 34 -10.81 18.55 -1.77
N PHE A 35 -10.70 19.22 -2.91
CA PHE A 35 -11.83 19.86 -3.58
C PHE A 35 -12.91 18.84 -3.96
N LEU A 36 -12.53 17.74 -4.61
CA LEU A 36 -13.45 16.68 -5.01
C LEU A 36 -14.19 16.08 -3.81
N VAL A 37 -13.49 15.74 -2.71
CA VAL A 37 -14.13 15.21 -1.50
C VAL A 37 -15.17 16.17 -0.94
N ARG A 38 -14.84 17.46 -0.88
CA ARG A 38 -15.76 18.48 -0.34
C ARG A 38 -16.99 18.70 -1.22
N ARG A 39 -16.87 18.60 -2.55
CA ARG A 39 -17.95 18.91 -3.49
C ARG A 39 -18.81 17.70 -3.88
N THR A 40 -18.20 16.51 -3.95
CA THR A 40 -18.90 15.30 -4.43
C THR A 40 -19.47 14.43 -3.33
N GLY A 41 -18.91 14.50 -2.10
CA GLY A 41 -19.28 13.58 -1.02
C GLY A 41 -18.92 12.10 -1.27
N SER A 42 -18.21 11.77 -2.35
CA SER A 42 -17.87 10.38 -2.69
C SER A 42 -16.88 9.77 -1.69
N LYS A 43 -17.26 8.62 -1.11
CA LYS A 43 -16.39 7.83 -0.21
C LYS A 43 -15.09 7.41 -0.89
N PHE A 44 -15.11 7.16 -2.21
CA PHE A 44 -13.94 6.78 -2.98
C PHE A 44 -12.85 7.87 -2.93
N ASN A 45 -13.23 9.12 -3.21
CA ASN A 45 -12.33 10.27 -3.16
C ASN A 45 -11.76 10.49 -1.76
N ALA A 46 -12.58 10.27 -0.72
CA ALA A 46 -12.13 10.39 0.66
C ALA A 46 -11.05 9.36 1.01
N VAL A 47 -11.16 8.13 0.46
CA VAL A 47 -10.15 7.09 0.62
C VAL A 47 -8.88 7.43 -0.16
N ILE A 48 -8.97 7.93 -1.39
CA ILE A 48 -7.79 8.37 -2.16
C ILE A 48 -7.06 9.48 -1.41
N LEU A 49 -7.77 10.53 -0.99
CA LEU A 49 -7.18 11.65 -0.26
C LEU A 49 -6.42 11.18 0.99
N LYS A 50 -7.05 10.28 1.77
CA LYS A 50 -6.40 9.68 2.94
C LYS A 50 -5.13 8.91 2.57
N ARG A 51 -5.12 8.19 1.45
CA ARG A 51 -3.96 7.41 0.97
C ARG A 51 -2.84 8.29 0.42
N LEU A 52 -3.16 9.44 -0.17
CA LEU A 52 -2.15 10.41 -0.63
C LEU A 52 -1.32 10.97 0.53
N PHE A 53 -1.92 11.17 1.71
CA PHE A 53 -1.23 11.64 2.92
C PHE A 53 -0.31 10.59 3.56
N MET A 54 -0.48 9.32 3.18
CA MET A 54 0.28 8.23 3.79
C MET A 54 1.77 8.33 3.48
N SER A 55 2.59 7.85 4.43
CA SER A 55 4.03 7.72 4.23
C SER A 55 4.38 6.69 3.16
N LYS A 56 5.60 6.74 2.63
CA LYS A 56 6.12 5.78 1.63
C LYS A 56 5.90 4.32 2.06
N VAL A 57 6.18 4.00 3.33
CA VAL A 57 5.97 2.66 3.91
C VAL A 57 4.52 2.18 3.80
N ASN A 58 3.55 3.10 3.90
CA ASN A 58 2.13 2.78 3.83
C ASN A 58 1.57 2.83 2.39
N LYS A 59 2.39 3.23 1.41
CA LYS A 59 2.14 3.18 -0.04
C LYS A 59 3.04 2.11 -0.69
N PRO A 60 2.87 0.82 -0.33
CA PRO A 60 3.69 -0.25 -0.89
C PRO A 60 3.48 -0.38 -2.40
N PRO A 61 4.51 -0.79 -3.15
CA PRO A 61 4.37 -1.08 -4.57
C PRO A 61 3.42 -2.27 -4.80
N LEU A 62 2.78 -2.30 -5.96
CA LEU A 62 1.97 -3.42 -6.42
C LEU A 62 2.58 -3.99 -7.71
N SER A 63 2.79 -5.30 -7.76
CA SER A 63 3.31 -5.97 -8.96
C SER A 63 2.23 -6.12 -10.04
N LEU A 64 2.64 -6.10 -11.31
CA LEU A 64 1.74 -6.39 -12.44
C LEU A 64 1.04 -7.74 -12.29
N SER A 65 1.77 -8.79 -11.89
CA SER A 65 1.20 -10.14 -11.63
C SER A 65 -0.01 -10.13 -10.69
N ARG A 66 0.08 -9.37 -9.59
CA ARG A 66 -1.01 -9.27 -8.62
C ARG A 66 -2.16 -8.44 -9.16
N LEU A 67 -1.84 -7.38 -9.92
CA LEU A 67 -2.85 -6.54 -10.52
C LEU A 67 -3.67 -7.32 -11.54
N VAL A 68 -3.03 -8.09 -12.43
CA VAL A 68 -3.70 -8.99 -13.39
C VAL A 68 -4.65 -9.92 -12.67
N ARG A 69 -4.17 -10.64 -11.66
CA ARG A 69 -4.98 -11.58 -10.87
C ARG A 69 -6.19 -10.90 -10.20
N PHE A 70 -6.04 -9.67 -9.73
CA PHE A 70 -7.15 -8.96 -9.08
C PHE A 70 -8.16 -8.35 -10.05
N MET A 71 -7.75 -8.17 -11.31
CA MET A 71 -8.56 -7.65 -12.40
C MET A 71 -9.22 -8.75 -13.25
N GLU A 72 -8.96 -10.02 -12.97
CA GLU A 72 -9.71 -11.15 -13.54
C GLU A 72 -11.22 -10.94 -13.31
N GLY A 73 -12.00 -11.01 -14.39
CA GLY A 73 -13.45 -10.76 -14.40
C GLY A 73 -13.87 -9.29 -14.26
N LYS A 74 -12.94 -8.32 -14.33
CA LYS A 74 -13.20 -6.88 -14.16
C LYS A 74 -12.53 -6.02 -15.25
N GLY A 75 -12.42 -6.54 -16.48
CA GLY A 75 -11.71 -5.89 -17.58
C GLY A 75 -12.19 -4.47 -17.91
N ASP A 76 -13.49 -4.20 -17.74
CA ASP A 76 -14.09 -2.90 -18.09
C ASP A 76 -13.77 -1.78 -17.08
N LYS A 77 -13.25 -2.14 -15.90
CA LYS A 77 -13.02 -1.19 -14.81
C LYS A 77 -11.59 -0.66 -14.80
N ILE A 78 -11.42 0.56 -14.30
CA ILE A 78 -10.10 1.17 -14.12
C ILE A 78 -9.49 0.69 -12.79
N ALA A 79 -8.31 0.09 -12.86
CA ALA A 79 -7.54 -0.33 -11.69
C ALA A 79 -6.81 0.88 -11.07
N VAL A 80 -7.14 1.25 -9.84
CA VAL A 80 -6.57 2.44 -9.18
C VAL A 80 -5.64 2.03 -8.04
N VAL A 81 -4.38 2.47 -8.10
CA VAL A 81 -3.35 2.17 -7.11
C VAL A 81 -2.73 3.46 -6.58
N VAL A 82 -2.96 3.78 -5.31
CA VAL A 82 -2.28 4.91 -4.65
C VAL A 82 -0.88 4.48 -4.19
N GLY A 83 0.01 4.28 -5.15
CA GLY A 83 1.36 3.75 -4.97
C GLY A 83 2.08 3.58 -6.30
N THR A 84 3.15 2.79 -6.28
CA THR A 84 3.95 2.48 -7.47
C THR A 84 3.53 1.14 -8.04
N ILE A 85 3.46 1.03 -9.36
CA ILE A 85 3.30 -0.24 -10.05
C ILE A 85 4.65 -0.69 -10.59
N THR A 86 5.01 -1.93 -10.27
CA THR A 86 6.29 -2.53 -10.64
C THR A 86 6.07 -3.68 -11.60
N ASP A 87 6.98 -3.83 -12.54
CA ASP A 87 6.99 -4.97 -13.46
C ASP A 87 7.22 -6.30 -12.73
N ASP A 88 6.76 -7.39 -13.34
CA ASP A 88 7.01 -8.76 -12.88
C ASP A 88 7.34 -9.64 -14.09
N VAL A 89 8.63 -9.96 -14.23
CA VAL A 89 9.18 -10.76 -15.34
C VAL A 89 8.60 -12.17 -15.39
N ARG A 90 8.04 -12.67 -14.28
CA ARG A 90 7.44 -14.01 -14.20
C ARG A 90 6.09 -14.10 -14.91
N VAL A 91 5.46 -12.96 -15.19
CA VAL A 91 4.26 -12.91 -16.01
C VAL A 91 4.72 -12.86 -17.46
N TYR A 92 4.24 -13.76 -18.30
CA TYR A 92 4.58 -13.75 -19.72
C TYR A 92 3.73 -12.72 -20.48
N GLU A 93 2.40 -12.88 -20.40
CA GLU A 93 1.44 -12.04 -21.09
C GLU A 93 0.70 -11.12 -20.12
N VAL A 94 0.64 -9.84 -20.47
CA VAL A 94 -0.11 -8.84 -19.72
C VAL A 94 -1.40 -8.58 -20.51
N PRO A 95 -2.59 -8.75 -19.91
CA PRO A 95 -3.85 -8.42 -20.57
C PRO A 95 -3.98 -6.90 -20.77
N THR A 96 -4.88 -6.49 -21.66
CA THR A 96 -5.28 -5.10 -21.83
C THR A 96 -5.85 -4.55 -20.51
N LEU A 97 -5.16 -3.59 -19.90
CA LEU A 97 -5.53 -3.05 -18.59
C LEU A 97 -5.55 -1.52 -18.61
N LYS A 98 -6.60 -0.92 -18.02
CA LYS A 98 -6.65 0.51 -17.71
C LYS A 98 -6.23 0.73 -16.28
N VAL A 99 -5.08 1.35 -16.07
CA VAL A 99 -4.44 1.41 -14.75
C VAL A 99 -4.09 2.84 -14.38
N THR A 100 -4.53 3.29 -13.21
CA THR A 100 -4.11 4.56 -12.61
C THR A 100 -3.14 4.31 -11.46
N ALA A 101 -1.98 4.97 -11.46
CA ALA A 101 -1.03 4.91 -10.36
C ALA A 101 -0.34 6.25 -10.09
N LEU A 102 0.33 6.36 -8.93
CA LEU A 102 1.17 7.53 -8.64
C LEU A 102 2.49 7.48 -9.42
N ARG A 103 2.98 6.27 -9.69
CA ARG A 103 4.21 6.04 -10.45
C ARG A 103 4.15 4.67 -11.11
N PHE A 104 4.65 4.60 -12.34
CA PHE A 104 4.94 3.34 -13.02
C PHE A 104 6.46 3.19 -13.10
N THR A 105 6.97 1.96 -13.00
CA THR A 105 8.31 1.66 -13.50
C THR A 105 8.28 1.68 -15.01
N GLU A 106 9.34 2.14 -15.67
CA GLU A 106 9.36 2.28 -17.15
C GLU A 106 9.09 0.93 -17.84
N THR A 107 9.67 -0.15 -17.31
CA THR A 107 9.40 -1.51 -17.81
C THR A 107 7.93 -1.94 -17.65
N ALA A 108 7.24 -1.48 -16.60
CA ALA A 108 5.83 -1.81 -16.41
C ALA A 108 4.94 -1.01 -17.34
N ARG A 109 5.25 0.28 -17.53
CA ARG A 109 4.56 1.16 -18.48
C ARG A 109 4.65 0.59 -19.90
N ALA A 110 5.87 0.29 -20.36
CA ALA A 110 6.11 -0.24 -21.70
C ALA A 110 5.35 -1.57 -21.95
N ARG A 111 5.26 -2.45 -20.93
CA ARG A 111 4.52 -3.70 -21.06
C ARG A 111 3.00 -3.51 -21.11
N ILE A 112 2.46 -2.59 -20.31
CA ILE A 112 1.02 -2.26 -20.35
C ILE A 112 0.66 -1.65 -21.71
N GLU A 113 1.47 -0.70 -22.19
CA GLU A 113 1.24 -0.03 -23.48
C GLU A 113 1.39 -1.01 -24.65
N LYS A 114 2.41 -1.88 -24.62
CA LYS A 114 2.58 -2.94 -25.63
C LYS A 114 1.40 -3.91 -25.68
N ALA A 115 0.75 -4.16 -24.53
CA ALA A 115 -0.46 -4.96 -24.46
C ALA A 115 -1.73 -4.21 -24.90
N GLY A 116 -1.63 -2.95 -25.36
CA GLY A 116 -2.78 -2.12 -25.72
C GLY A 116 -3.56 -1.57 -24.51
N GLY A 117 -2.95 -1.60 -23.32
CA GLY A 117 -3.50 -1.01 -22.10
C GLY A 117 -3.21 0.48 -21.96
N GLU A 118 -3.82 1.12 -20.97
CA GLU A 118 -3.67 2.54 -20.70
C GLU A 118 -3.07 2.79 -19.31
N CYS A 119 -1.98 3.57 -19.27
CA CYS A 119 -1.37 4.06 -18.04
C CYS A 119 -1.84 5.49 -17.74
N LEU A 120 -2.64 5.65 -16.69
CA LEU A 120 -3.29 6.91 -16.32
C LEU A 120 -2.64 7.54 -15.09
N THR A 121 -2.65 8.87 -15.05
CA THR A 121 -2.36 9.66 -13.86
C THR A 121 -3.64 9.94 -13.04
N PHE A 122 -3.48 10.41 -11.81
CA PHE A 122 -4.61 10.68 -10.92
C PHE A 122 -5.42 11.93 -11.32
N ASP A 123 -4.79 12.90 -11.97
CA ASP A 123 -5.46 14.04 -12.60
C ASP A 123 -6.31 13.60 -13.80
N GLN A 124 -5.79 12.72 -14.67
CA GLN A 124 -6.56 12.12 -15.76
C GLN A 124 -7.74 11.28 -15.24
N LEU A 125 -7.53 10.51 -14.16
CA LEU A 125 -8.61 9.76 -13.51
C LEU A 125 -9.70 10.70 -12.96
N ALA A 126 -9.33 11.83 -12.38
CA ALA A 126 -10.28 12.81 -11.86
C ALA A 126 -11.16 13.42 -12.97
N LEU A 127 -10.61 13.61 -14.18
CA LEU A 127 -11.37 14.06 -15.34
C LEU A 127 -12.35 12.99 -15.84
N ARG A 128 -11.90 11.72 -15.93
CA ARG A 128 -12.72 10.62 -16.46
C ARG A 128 -13.80 10.14 -15.49
N ALA A 129 -13.47 10.03 -14.21
CA ALA A 129 -14.33 9.45 -13.19
C ALA A 129 -14.27 10.26 -11.88
N PRO A 130 -14.81 11.50 -11.85
CA PRO A 130 -14.74 12.39 -10.68
C PRO A 130 -15.44 11.81 -9.44
N LEU A 131 -16.41 10.91 -9.62
CA LEU A 131 -17.09 10.20 -8.54
C LEU A 131 -16.43 8.85 -8.16
N GLY A 132 -15.52 8.34 -8.99
CA GLY A 132 -14.92 7.00 -8.85
C GLY A 132 -15.76 5.86 -9.44
N GLN A 133 -16.72 6.15 -10.31
CA GLN A 133 -17.55 5.14 -10.99
C GLN A 133 -16.68 4.22 -11.87
N ASN A 134 -17.04 2.93 -11.95
CA ASN A 134 -16.31 1.92 -12.72
C ASN A 134 -14.80 1.81 -12.39
N THR A 135 -14.43 2.12 -11.15
CA THR A 135 -13.05 1.96 -10.66
C THR A 135 -12.95 0.87 -9.61
N VAL A 136 -11.77 0.26 -9.50
CA VAL A 136 -11.44 -0.69 -8.42
C VAL A 136 -10.17 -0.22 -7.72
N LEU A 137 -10.29 0.04 -6.42
CA LEU A 137 -9.20 0.58 -5.62
C LEU A 137 -8.35 -0.54 -4.99
N PHE A 138 -7.11 -0.69 -5.45
CA PHE A 138 -6.17 -1.69 -4.94
C PHE A 138 -5.15 -1.10 -3.97
N ARG A 139 -4.46 -2.00 -3.25
CA ARG A 139 -3.33 -1.64 -2.38
C ARG A 139 -2.29 -2.76 -2.44
N GLY A 140 -1.02 -2.39 -2.52
CA GLY A 140 0.09 -3.34 -2.37
C GLY A 140 0.16 -3.98 -0.97
N PRO A 141 0.92 -5.07 -0.83
CA PRO A 141 1.06 -5.78 0.45
C PRO A 141 1.92 -4.99 1.45
N LYS A 142 1.27 -4.29 2.39
CA LYS A 142 1.98 -3.48 3.40
C LYS A 142 2.86 -4.31 4.34
N ASN A 143 2.40 -5.50 4.73
CA ASN A 143 3.04 -6.30 5.77
C ASN A 143 4.09 -7.29 5.23
N ALA A 144 4.30 -7.36 3.92
CA ALA A 144 5.29 -8.24 3.31
C ALA A 144 6.74 -7.73 3.41
N ARG A 145 6.94 -6.53 3.97
CA ARG A 145 8.25 -5.88 4.12
C ARG A 145 9.08 -6.57 5.20
N GLU A 146 10.40 -6.62 5.00
CA GLU A 146 11.35 -7.25 5.91
C GLU A 146 11.23 -6.78 7.37
N ALA A 147 11.14 -5.46 7.59
CA ALA A 147 11.00 -4.91 8.94
C ALA A 147 9.79 -5.46 9.71
N VAL A 148 8.69 -5.79 9.02
CA VAL A 148 7.46 -6.30 9.65
C VAL A 148 7.63 -7.75 10.13
N LYS A 149 8.55 -8.51 9.54
CA LYS A 149 8.87 -9.88 9.98
C LYS A 149 9.48 -9.91 11.38
N HIS A 150 10.03 -8.80 11.84
CA HIS A 150 10.63 -8.66 13.17
C HIS A 150 9.64 -8.11 14.21
N PHE A 151 8.39 -7.85 13.83
CA PHE A 151 7.36 -7.36 14.73
C PHE A 151 6.44 -8.49 15.19
N GLY A 152 5.77 -8.29 16.33
CA GLY A 152 4.88 -9.28 16.94
C GLY A 152 5.45 -9.81 18.25
N HIS A 153 5.03 -11.02 18.65
CA HIS A 153 5.56 -11.67 19.84
C HIS A 153 7.08 -11.84 19.76
N ALA A 154 7.77 -11.68 20.88
CA ALA A 154 9.23 -11.77 20.90
C ALA A 154 9.72 -13.13 20.32
N PRO A 155 10.84 -13.15 19.58
CA PRO A 155 11.43 -14.40 19.13
C PRO A 155 11.80 -15.29 20.34
N GLY A 156 11.29 -16.52 20.39
CA GLY A 156 11.51 -17.43 21.52
C GLY A 156 10.38 -17.49 22.54
N VAL A 157 9.23 -16.85 22.25
CA VAL A 157 7.95 -17.14 22.92
C VAL A 157 7.20 -18.25 22.15
N PRO A 158 6.52 -19.21 22.82
CA PRO A 158 5.74 -20.24 22.13
C PRO A 158 4.78 -19.64 21.09
N HIS A 159 4.66 -20.30 19.94
CA HIS A 159 3.85 -19.85 18.79
C HIS A 159 4.29 -18.52 18.15
N SER A 160 5.49 -18.02 18.46
CA SER A 160 6.07 -16.86 17.77
C SER A 160 6.72 -17.24 16.44
N HIS A 161 6.29 -16.57 15.36
CA HIS A 161 6.91 -16.66 14.03
C HIS A 161 7.81 -15.45 13.71
N THR A 162 8.08 -14.61 14.71
CA THR A 162 8.87 -13.38 14.54
C THR A 162 10.32 -13.70 14.24
N LYS A 163 10.83 -13.10 13.17
CA LYS A 163 12.23 -13.23 12.77
C LYS A 163 13.14 -12.53 13.80
N PRO A 164 14.17 -13.21 14.35
CA PRO A 164 15.13 -12.55 15.24
C PRO A 164 16.06 -11.59 14.47
N TYR A 165 16.55 -10.57 15.16
CA TYR A 165 17.62 -9.70 14.66
C TYR A 165 18.98 -10.38 14.92
N VAL A 166 19.51 -11.03 13.88
CA VAL A 166 20.76 -11.79 13.97
C VAL A 166 21.83 -11.11 13.14
N ARG A 167 23.09 -11.10 13.63
CA ARG A 167 24.24 -10.51 12.93
C ARG A 167 24.48 -11.10 11.54
N SER A 168 24.35 -12.43 11.39
CA SER A 168 24.47 -13.10 10.09
C SER A 168 23.67 -14.40 10.06
N LYS A 169 23.46 -14.94 8.86
CA LYS A 169 22.85 -16.27 8.70
C LYS A 169 23.93 -17.35 8.84
N GLY A 170 23.68 -18.39 9.62
CA GLY A 170 24.58 -19.54 9.68
C GLY A 170 24.33 -20.44 10.89
N ARG A 171 24.96 -21.62 10.92
CA ARG A 171 24.83 -22.57 12.04
C ARG A 171 25.29 -21.99 13.39
N LYS A 172 26.24 -21.05 13.36
CA LYS A 172 26.88 -20.44 14.53
C LYS A 172 26.05 -19.31 15.16
N PHE A 173 24.98 -18.85 14.52
CA PHE A 173 24.23 -17.66 14.94
C PHE A 173 22.79 -18.03 15.32
N GLU A 174 22.45 -17.91 16.61
CA GLU A 174 21.09 -18.06 17.18
C GLU A 174 20.30 -19.31 16.71
N ARG A 175 20.98 -20.46 16.58
CA ARG A 175 20.38 -21.74 16.14
C ARG A 175 20.52 -22.90 17.14
N ALA A 176 21.06 -22.64 18.33
CA ALA A 176 21.33 -23.64 19.37
C ALA A 176 20.19 -23.70 20.41
N ARG A 177 20.42 -23.14 21.61
CA ARG A 177 19.46 -23.17 22.72
C ARG A 177 18.14 -22.46 22.34
N GLY A 178 17.00 -23.05 22.69
CA GLY A 178 15.67 -22.51 22.41
C GLY A 178 15.16 -22.73 20.98
N ARG A 179 16.00 -23.26 20.06
CA ARG A 179 15.61 -23.55 18.67
C ARG A 179 15.56 -25.04 18.34
N ARG A 180 16.14 -25.90 19.17
CA ARG A 180 16.25 -27.35 18.96
C ARG A 180 16.03 -28.10 20.27
N LYS A 181 15.31 -29.22 20.20
CA LYS A 181 15.03 -30.07 21.38
C LYS A 181 16.32 -30.59 22.03
N SER A 182 17.37 -30.87 21.24
CA SER A 182 18.64 -31.40 21.74
C SER A 182 19.52 -30.39 22.50
N ARG A 183 19.17 -29.10 22.54
CA ARG A 183 19.93 -28.05 23.23
C ARG A 183 19.04 -27.33 24.25
N GLY A 184 18.66 -28.04 25.31
CA GLY A 184 17.87 -27.53 26.43
C GLY A 184 16.37 -27.58 26.19
N PHE A 185 15.84 -26.74 25.29
CA PHE A 185 14.42 -26.71 24.94
C PHE A 185 14.20 -26.17 23.53
N LYS A 186 13.01 -26.38 22.99
CA LYS A 186 12.58 -25.83 21.69
C LYS A 186 11.31 -25.02 21.88
N VAL A 187 11.33 -23.80 21.35
CA VAL A 187 10.17 -22.93 21.23
C VAL A 187 9.67 -22.90 19.79
#